data_AF-A0A7G5GP70-F1
#
_entry.id   AF-A0A7G5GP70-F1
#
_cell.length_a   1.000
_cell.length_b   1.000
_cell.length_c   1.000
_cell.angle_alpha   90.00
_cell.angle_beta   90.00
_cell.angle_gamma   90.00
#
_symmetry.space_group_name_H-M   'P 1'
#
loop_
_entity.id
_entity.type
_entity.pdbx_description
1 polymer ?
#
loop_
_entity_poly.entity_id
_entity_poly.type
_entity_poly.pdbx_seq_one_letter_code
_entity_poly.pdbx_strand_id
1 'polypeptide(L)'
;MSIEEEITIYQFGHGVYSVSDILEQFRQLNEGEKRMRLYEIYSLIQQSNPADTDIEQAIASSSLDPTNESCTTLKTQRFQPHMVFLPDGESEKIAELLLHVFKLAYQRSYELEKENPREWWYADFSKPDIVQATLARHRELADEMYNNPSFRFEFVALTKLWYKRKTVREVSEPEPVPEPQTHFDFVTYDEISIEGLATYKRDYDMMYLQNSVTKGLAKQYEVDIDLARRLMLTVIDRHMQETYHTTLL
;
A
#
# COMPACT_ATOMS: atom_id res chain seq x y z
N MET A 1 4.97 0.45 -0.70
CA MET A 1 5.89 -0.54 -0.16
C MET A 1 6.68 -1.09 -1.33
N SER A 2 8.01 -1.00 -1.26
CA SER A 2 8.87 -1.75 -2.18
C SER A 2 8.83 -3.24 -1.86
N ILE A 3 9.37 -4.08 -2.76
CA ILE A 3 9.49 -5.51 -2.50
C ILE A 3 10.41 -5.80 -1.30
N GLU A 4 11.46 -5.01 -1.11
CA GLU A 4 12.37 -5.11 0.03
C GLU A 4 11.67 -4.83 1.37
N GLU A 5 10.84 -3.78 1.41
CA GLU A 5 10.06 -3.43 2.60
C GLU A 5 9.03 -4.50 2.91
N GLU A 6 8.38 -5.07 1.89
CA GLU A 6 7.40 -6.13 2.09
C GLU A 6 8.04 -7.44 2.56
N ILE A 7 9.19 -7.81 2.00
CA ILE A 7 10.00 -8.91 2.53
C ILE A 7 10.36 -8.65 3.99
N THR A 8 10.71 -7.42 4.35
CA THR A 8 11.01 -7.05 5.75
C THR A 8 9.80 -7.29 6.67
N ILE A 9 8.57 -6.98 6.21
CA ILE A 9 7.34 -7.29 6.94
C ILE A 9 7.12 -8.80 7.07
N TYR A 10 7.33 -9.58 6.01
CA TYR A 10 7.24 -11.04 6.10
C TYR A 10 8.33 -11.64 7.02
N GLN A 11 9.54 -11.09 7.01
CA GLN A 11 10.62 -11.44 7.94
C GLN A 11 10.23 -11.15 9.39
N PHE A 12 9.52 -10.05 9.67
CA PHE A 12 8.89 -9.82 10.98
C PHE A 12 7.85 -10.91 11.32
N GLY A 13 7.05 -11.35 10.36
CA GLY A 13 6.14 -12.49 10.50
C GLY A 13 6.87 -13.79 10.91
N HIS A 14 8.05 -14.03 10.33
CA HIS A 14 8.97 -15.12 10.68
C HIS A 14 9.70 -14.92 12.02
N GLY A 15 9.56 -13.77 12.66
CA GLY A 15 10.27 -13.44 13.89
C GLY A 15 11.74 -13.06 13.72
N VAL A 16 12.18 -12.76 12.49
CA VAL A 16 13.52 -12.24 12.19
C VAL A 16 13.69 -10.82 12.72
N TYR A 17 12.64 -10.00 12.55
CA TYR A 17 12.57 -8.64 13.10
C TYR A 17 11.58 -8.60 14.27
N SER A 18 11.87 -7.73 15.23
CA SER A 18 10.96 -7.38 16.31
C SER A 18 9.96 -6.30 15.88
N VAL A 19 8.87 -6.13 16.64
CA VAL A 19 7.91 -5.05 16.39
C VAL A 19 8.59 -3.68 16.51
N SER A 20 9.54 -3.53 17.44
CA SER A 20 10.30 -2.29 17.60
C SER A 20 11.17 -1.96 16.39
N ASP A 21 11.74 -2.96 15.70
CA ASP A 21 12.55 -2.71 14.50
C ASP A 21 11.71 -2.11 13.37
N ILE A 22 10.50 -2.64 13.17
CA ILE A 22 9.58 -2.16 12.14
C ILE A 22 9.02 -0.78 12.52
N LEU A 23 8.67 -0.56 13.79
CA LEU A 23 8.17 0.73 14.27
C LEU A 23 9.24 1.82 14.17
N GLU A 24 10.52 1.51 14.39
CA GLU A 24 11.59 2.48 14.23
C GLU A 24 11.70 2.96 12.78
N GLN A 25 11.58 2.06 11.80
CA GLN A 25 11.52 2.43 10.39
C GLN A 25 10.28 3.28 10.09
N PHE A 26 9.13 2.92 10.67
CA PHE A 26 7.88 3.67 10.50
C PHE A 26 7.96 5.10 11.04
N ARG A 27 8.70 5.34 12.13
CA ARG A 27 8.89 6.68 12.72
C ARG A 27 9.61 7.66 11.82
N GLN A 28 10.52 7.17 10.99
CA GLN A 28 11.32 7.99 10.08
C GLN A 28 10.52 8.50 8.87
N LEU A 29 9.31 7.96 8.66
CA LEU A 29 8.42 8.38 7.58
C LEU A 29 7.74 9.71 7.91
N ASN A 30 7.46 10.51 6.88
CA ASN A 30 6.58 11.67 7.02
C ASN A 30 5.11 11.23 7.18
N GLU A 31 4.22 12.13 7.59
CA GLU A 31 2.83 11.76 7.87
C GLU A 31 2.10 11.18 6.66
N GLY A 32 2.37 11.69 5.45
CA GLY A 32 1.80 11.14 4.20
C GLY A 32 2.26 9.70 3.93
N GLU A 33 3.56 9.45 4.06
CA GLU A 33 4.17 8.12 3.94
C GLU A 33 3.65 7.16 5.01
N LYS A 34 3.47 7.61 6.26
CA LYS A 34 2.85 6.81 7.32
C LYS A 34 1.44 6.37 6.94
N ARG A 35 0.61 7.26 6.38
CA ARG A 35 -0.74 6.89 5.94
C ARG A 35 -0.71 5.81 4.88
N MET A 36 0.18 5.96 3.90
CA MET A 36 0.38 4.97 2.84
C MET A 36 0.87 3.64 3.41
N ARG A 37 1.83 3.68 4.33
CA ARG A 37 2.38 2.48 4.97
C ARG A 37 1.34 1.71 5.77
N LEU A 38 0.46 2.40 6.51
CA LEU A 38 -0.65 1.75 7.21
C LEU A 38 -1.61 1.05 6.25
N TYR A 39 -1.96 1.70 5.14
CA TYR A 39 -2.81 1.08 4.10
C TYR A 39 -2.15 -0.16 3.48
N GLU A 40 -0.84 -0.14 3.29
CA GLU A 40 -0.10 -1.26 2.73
C GLU A 40 -0.04 -2.44 3.70
N ILE A 41 0.29 -2.20 4.98
CA ILE A 41 0.24 -3.24 6.03
C ILE A 41 -1.16 -3.83 6.13
N TYR A 42 -2.18 -2.97 6.05
CA TYR A 42 -3.57 -3.40 6.06
C TYR A 42 -3.91 -4.33 4.89
N SER A 43 -3.42 -4.05 3.69
CA SER A 43 -3.58 -4.93 2.52
C SER A 43 -2.92 -6.29 2.76
N LEU A 44 -1.73 -6.33 3.37
CA LEU A 44 -1.04 -7.58 3.71
C LEU A 44 -1.81 -8.40 4.76
N ILE A 45 -2.46 -7.73 5.71
CA ILE A 45 -3.35 -8.39 6.68
C ILE A 45 -4.51 -9.03 5.95
N GLN A 46 -5.22 -8.29 5.09
CA GLN A 46 -6.35 -8.84 4.31
C GLN A 46 -5.94 -10.06 3.50
N GLN A 47 -4.77 -10.01 2.86
CA GLN A 47 -4.19 -11.14 2.12
C GLN A 47 -3.94 -12.36 3.00
N SER A 48 -3.57 -12.16 4.27
CA SER A 48 -3.37 -13.23 5.26
C SER A 48 -4.69 -13.78 5.83
N ASN A 49 -5.84 -13.19 5.47
CA ASN A 49 -7.20 -13.58 5.85
C ASN A 49 -7.36 -13.76 7.38
N PRO A 50 -7.30 -12.67 8.18
CA PRO A 50 -7.27 -12.76 9.64
C PRO A 50 -8.57 -13.38 10.19
N ALA A 51 -8.43 -14.26 11.18
CA ALA A 51 -9.55 -14.74 11.97
C ALA A 51 -9.87 -13.76 13.11
N ASP A 52 -11.09 -13.81 13.66
CA ASP A 52 -11.45 -13.00 14.83
C ASP A 52 -10.53 -13.26 16.02
N THR A 53 -10.08 -14.50 16.18
CA THR A 53 -9.12 -14.88 17.22
C THR A 53 -7.78 -14.17 17.06
N ASP A 54 -7.32 -13.97 15.83
CA ASP A 54 -6.06 -13.28 15.52
C ASP A 54 -6.18 -11.80 15.93
N ILE A 55 -7.33 -11.19 15.62
CA ILE A 55 -7.69 -9.82 15.99
C ILE A 55 -7.75 -9.63 17.51
N GLU A 56 -8.45 -10.52 18.21
CA GLU A 56 -8.62 -10.42 19.67
C GLU A 56 -7.29 -10.58 20.40
N GLN A 57 -6.45 -11.53 19.97
CA GLN A 57 -5.11 -11.73 20.51
C GLN A 57 -4.18 -10.54 20.22
N ALA A 58 -4.28 -9.95 19.02
CA ALA A 58 -3.51 -8.76 18.67
C ALA A 58 -3.87 -7.57 19.56
N ILE A 59 -5.18 -7.32 19.79
CA ILE A 59 -5.64 -6.25 20.67
C ILE A 59 -5.12 -6.47 22.10
N ALA A 60 -5.19 -7.71 22.60
CA ALA A 60 -4.68 -8.06 23.93
C ALA A 60 -3.15 -7.92 24.06
N SER A 61 -2.41 -8.04 22.96
CA SER A 61 -0.95 -7.92 22.92
C SER A 61 -0.47 -6.50 22.61
N SER A 62 -1.36 -5.64 22.10
CA SER A 62 -1.04 -4.27 21.73
C SER A 62 -0.99 -3.33 22.94
N SER A 63 -0.31 -2.20 22.78
CA SER A 63 -0.30 -1.13 23.78
C SER A 63 -1.61 -0.33 23.87
N LEU A 64 -2.59 -0.62 23.00
CA LEU A 64 -3.87 0.09 22.94
C LEU A 64 -4.89 -0.45 23.94
N ASP A 65 -5.69 0.45 24.50
CA ASP A 65 -6.89 0.07 25.26
C ASP A 65 -7.84 -0.71 24.34
N PRO A 66 -8.36 -1.89 24.75
CA PRO A 66 -9.35 -2.63 23.97
C PRO A 66 -10.61 -1.84 23.60
N THR A 67 -10.91 -0.76 24.34
CA THR A 67 -12.02 0.16 24.09
C THR A 67 -11.67 1.32 23.14
N ASN A 68 -10.41 1.44 22.72
CA ASN A 68 -9.99 2.44 21.73
C ASN A 68 -10.79 2.28 20.43
N GLU A 69 -11.07 3.41 19.77
CA GLU A 69 -11.83 3.47 18.52
C GLU A 69 -11.23 2.58 17.42
N SER A 70 -9.90 2.51 17.35
CA SER A 70 -9.18 1.66 16.40
C SER A 70 -9.44 0.18 16.67
N CYS A 71 -9.40 -0.25 17.95
CA CYS A 71 -9.66 -1.63 18.36
C CYS A 71 -11.13 -2.03 18.13
N THR A 72 -12.05 -1.17 18.53
CA THR A 72 -13.49 -1.40 18.37
C THR A 72 -13.91 -1.42 16.91
N THR A 73 -13.31 -0.57 16.07
CA THR A 73 -13.61 -0.61 14.64
C THR A 73 -13.02 -1.83 13.97
N LEU A 74 -11.79 -2.21 14.29
CA LEU A 74 -11.17 -3.40 13.72
C LEU A 74 -12.02 -4.67 14.00
N LYS A 75 -12.65 -4.74 15.18
CA LYS A 75 -13.62 -5.79 15.53
C LYS A 75 -14.95 -5.71 14.77
N THR A 76 -15.55 -4.52 14.69
CA THR A 76 -16.93 -4.36 14.19
C THR A 76 -17.03 -4.26 12.67
N GLN A 77 -16.10 -3.56 12.04
CA GLN A 77 -16.18 -3.26 10.61
C GLN A 77 -15.26 -4.14 9.77
N ARG A 78 -14.35 -4.91 10.40
CA ARG A 78 -13.44 -5.87 9.76
C ARG A 78 -12.84 -5.39 8.45
N PHE A 79 -11.63 -4.84 8.51
CA PHE A 79 -10.81 -4.50 7.36
C PHE A 79 -11.61 -4.02 6.10
N GLN A 80 -12.51 -3.03 6.22
CA GLN A 80 -13.15 -2.41 5.05
C GLN A 80 -12.23 -1.43 4.30
N PRO A 81 -12.11 -1.51 2.96
CA PRO A 81 -11.12 -0.78 2.15
C PRO A 81 -11.11 0.76 2.29
N HIS A 82 -12.15 1.36 2.89
CA HIS A 82 -12.29 2.80 3.07
C HIS A 82 -11.86 3.29 4.46
N MET A 83 -11.40 2.40 5.33
CA MET A 83 -11.05 2.74 6.70
C MET A 83 -9.54 2.63 6.94
N VAL A 84 -8.82 3.70 6.61
CA VAL A 84 -7.53 3.98 7.24
C VAL A 84 -7.82 4.90 8.41
N PHE A 85 -7.91 4.31 9.60
CA PHE A 85 -8.00 5.04 10.87
C PHE A 85 -6.74 5.87 11.05
N LEU A 86 -6.89 7.19 11.02
CA LEU A 86 -5.84 8.11 11.44
C LEU A 86 -6.50 9.29 12.15
N PRO A 87 -6.90 9.13 13.43
CA PRO A 87 -6.88 10.28 14.31
C PRO A 87 -5.44 10.81 14.34
N ASP A 88 -5.29 12.12 14.17
CA ASP A 88 -3.96 12.76 14.16
C ASP A 88 -3.21 12.41 15.45
N GLY A 89 -1.98 11.89 15.32
CA GLY A 89 -1.08 11.62 16.46
C GLY A 89 -1.06 10.19 17.02
N GLU A 90 -1.88 9.24 16.53
CA GLU A 90 -1.85 7.83 17.00
C GLU A 90 -1.30 6.82 15.97
N SER A 91 -0.69 7.29 14.88
CA SER A 91 -0.25 6.44 13.76
C SER A 91 0.70 5.30 14.16
N GLU A 92 1.60 5.50 15.12
CA GLU A 92 2.51 4.46 15.62
C GLU A 92 1.77 3.34 16.38
N LYS A 93 0.80 3.69 17.24
CA LYS A 93 0.03 2.69 17.98
C LYS A 93 -0.85 1.87 17.04
N ILE A 94 -1.39 2.51 16.01
CA ILE A 94 -2.16 1.84 14.96
C ILE A 94 -1.23 0.92 14.16
N ALA A 95 -0.03 1.37 13.80
CA ALA A 95 0.98 0.53 13.15
C ALA A 95 1.31 -0.70 14.01
N GLU A 96 1.53 -0.51 15.32
CA GLU A 96 1.79 -1.59 16.26
C GLU A 96 0.66 -2.62 16.29
N LEU A 97 -0.60 -2.16 16.40
CA LEU A 97 -1.77 -3.05 16.37
C LEU A 97 -1.85 -3.84 15.06
N LEU A 98 -1.70 -3.16 13.92
CA LEU A 98 -1.73 -3.80 12.60
C LEU A 98 -0.61 -4.83 12.44
N LEU A 99 0.60 -4.54 12.92
CA LEU A 99 1.71 -5.50 12.91
C LEU A 99 1.40 -6.74 13.76
N HIS A 100 0.78 -6.59 14.93
CA HIS A 100 0.36 -7.74 15.73
C HIS A 100 -0.70 -8.58 15.01
N VAL A 101 -1.71 -7.95 14.40
CA VAL A 101 -2.73 -8.69 13.63
C VAL A 101 -2.09 -9.40 12.44
N PHE A 102 -1.23 -8.69 11.69
CA PHE A 102 -0.49 -9.27 10.58
C PHE A 102 0.29 -10.50 11.01
N LYS A 103 1.08 -10.40 12.09
CA LYS A 103 1.92 -11.51 12.55
C LYS A 103 1.11 -12.75 12.89
N LEU A 104 0.02 -12.60 13.64
CA LEU A 104 -0.83 -13.72 14.05
C LEU A 104 -1.54 -14.36 12.84
N ALA A 105 -2.15 -13.54 11.99
CA ALA A 105 -2.82 -14.03 10.78
C ALA A 105 -1.83 -14.68 9.80
N TYR A 106 -0.68 -14.07 9.58
CA TYR A 106 0.39 -14.58 8.72
C TYR A 106 0.92 -15.91 9.24
N GLN A 107 1.29 -16.02 10.51
CA GLN A 107 1.84 -17.26 11.07
C GLN A 107 0.83 -18.42 10.97
N ARG A 108 -0.45 -18.15 11.24
CA ARG A 108 -1.51 -19.13 11.09
C ARG A 108 -1.63 -19.61 9.65
N SER A 109 -1.65 -18.69 8.68
CA SER A 109 -1.77 -19.04 7.26
C SER A 109 -0.49 -19.65 6.70
N TYR A 110 0.69 -19.21 7.15
CA TYR A 110 1.99 -19.76 6.78
C TYR A 110 2.10 -21.23 7.16
N GLU A 111 1.68 -21.64 8.36
CA GLU A 111 1.75 -23.07 8.74
C GLU A 111 0.89 -23.97 7.85
N LEU A 112 -0.18 -23.43 7.25
CA LEU A 112 -1.04 -24.15 6.31
C LEU A 112 -0.48 -24.17 4.89
N GLU A 113 0.21 -23.10 4.48
CA GLU A 113 0.53 -22.83 3.07
C GLU A 113 2.04 -22.76 2.76
N LYS A 114 2.95 -22.97 3.73
CA LYS A 114 4.41 -22.88 3.53
C LYS A 114 4.99 -23.82 2.46
N GLU A 115 4.24 -24.85 2.06
CA GLU A 115 4.60 -25.76 0.98
C GLU A 115 4.00 -25.37 -0.38
N ASN A 116 3.23 -24.28 -0.45
CA ASN A 116 2.58 -23.80 -1.66
C ASN A 116 3.56 -22.96 -2.51
N PRO A 117 4.07 -23.48 -3.64
CA PRO A 117 5.06 -22.79 -4.44
C PRO A 117 4.49 -21.61 -5.24
N ARG A 118 3.16 -21.44 -5.28
CA ARG A 118 2.52 -20.35 -6.04
C ARG A 118 2.50 -19.04 -5.28
N GLU A 119 2.55 -19.10 -3.96
CA GLU A 119 2.41 -17.93 -3.09
C GLU A 119 3.77 -17.56 -2.53
N TRP A 120 4.47 -16.68 -3.25
CA TRP A 120 5.85 -16.30 -2.95
C TRP A 120 6.03 -15.72 -1.53
N TRP A 121 4.98 -15.13 -0.96
CA TRP A 121 4.98 -14.58 0.41
C TRP A 121 5.04 -15.63 1.52
N TYR A 122 4.73 -16.90 1.21
CA TYR A 122 4.94 -18.03 2.12
C TYR A 122 6.32 -18.69 1.93
N ALA A 123 7.22 -18.07 1.17
CA ALA A 123 8.62 -18.46 1.22
C ALA A 123 9.21 -18.21 2.62
N ASP A 124 10.20 -19.02 2.98
CA ASP A 124 10.89 -18.92 4.27
C ASP A 124 11.92 -17.77 4.23
N PHE A 125 11.45 -16.55 4.48
CA PHE A 125 12.29 -15.36 4.48
C PHE A 125 13.22 -15.25 5.70
N SER A 126 13.19 -16.21 6.63
CA SER A 126 14.25 -16.34 7.64
C SER A 126 15.60 -16.72 7.00
N LYS A 127 15.57 -17.31 5.79
CA LYS A 127 16.77 -17.72 5.05
C LYS A 127 17.26 -16.61 4.12
N PRO A 128 18.50 -16.10 4.29
CA PRO A 128 19.05 -15.05 3.43
C PRO A 128 19.09 -15.43 1.95
N ASP A 129 19.37 -16.69 1.62
CA ASP A 129 19.44 -17.15 0.22
C ASP A 129 18.08 -17.04 -0.49
N ILE A 130 16.98 -17.30 0.23
CA ILE A 130 15.62 -17.17 -0.30
C ILE A 130 15.30 -15.68 -0.53
N VAL A 131 15.65 -14.82 0.41
CA VAL A 131 15.49 -13.36 0.26
C VAL A 131 16.23 -12.86 -0.98
N GLN A 132 17.50 -13.25 -1.15
CA GLN A 132 18.30 -12.82 -2.30
C GLN A 132 17.74 -13.37 -3.62
N ALA A 133 17.31 -14.64 -3.65
CA ALA A 133 16.70 -15.22 -4.84
C ALA A 133 15.40 -14.51 -5.25
N THR A 134 14.53 -14.19 -4.28
CA THR A 134 13.28 -13.47 -4.53
C THR A 134 13.54 -12.06 -5.07
N LEU A 135 14.49 -11.33 -4.46
CA LEU A 135 14.88 -10.00 -4.93
C LEU A 135 15.52 -10.03 -6.31
N ALA A 136 16.41 -10.99 -6.58
CA ALA A 136 17.03 -11.16 -7.90
C ALA A 136 15.97 -11.44 -8.96
N ARG A 137 15.04 -12.35 -8.68
CA ARG A 137 13.94 -12.69 -9.58
C ARG A 137 13.03 -11.49 -9.87
N HIS A 138 12.70 -10.70 -8.84
CA HIS A 138 11.91 -9.46 -9.01
C HIS A 138 12.62 -8.47 -9.93
N ARG A 139 13.94 -8.26 -9.75
CA ARG A 139 14.73 -7.34 -10.58
C ARG A 139 14.81 -7.81 -12.03
N GLU A 140 15.09 -9.10 -12.26
CA GLU A 140 15.13 -9.68 -13.60
C GLU A 140 13.79 -9.48 -14.34
N LEU A 141 12.67 -9.76 -13.67
CA LEU A 141 11.34 -9.57 -14.24
C LEU A 141 11.04 -8.09 -14.50
N ALA A 142 11.41 -7.19 -13.59
CA ALA A 142 11.22 -5.76 -13.78
C ALA A 142 12.04 -5.24 -14.97
N ASP A 143 13.29 -5.70 -15.13
CA ASP A 143 14.14 -5.37 -16.27
C ASP A 143 13.58 -5.93 -17.58
N GLU A 144 13.09 -7.17 -17.58
CA GLU A 144 12.43 -7.75 -18.74
C GLU A 144 11.17 -6.96 -19.13
N MET A 145 10.32 -6.62 -18.16
CA MET A 145 9.11 -5.83 -18.37
C MET A 145 9.41 -4.42 -18.89
N TYR A 146 10.41 -3.76 -18.32
CA TYR A 146 10.83 -2.41 -18.73
C TYR A 146 11.31 -2.40 -20.19
N ASN A 147 12.05 -3.44 -20.61
CA ASN A 147 12.55 -3.55 -21.98
C ASN A 147 11.53 -4.14 -22.97
N ASN A 148 10.36 -4.60 -22.49
CA ASN A 148 9.36 -5.22 -23.34
C ASN A 148 8.60 -4.18 -24.19
N PRO A 149 8.63 -4.27 -25.53
CA PRO A 149 7.97 -3.29 -26.39
C PRO A 149 6.44 -3.32 -26.28
N SER A 150 5.84 -4.45 -25.84
CA SER A 150 4.39 -4.66 -25.85
C SER A 150 3.60 -3.80 -24.86
N PHE A 151 4.24 -3.30 -23.80
CA PHE A 151 3.59 -2.46 -22.76
C PHE A 151 4.22 -1.07 -22.62
N ARG A 152 5.15 -0.72 -23.51
CA ARG A 152 5.96 0.50 -23.38
C ARG A 152 5.10 1.76 -23.35
N PHE A 153 4.08 1.83 -24.18
CA PHE A 153 3.21 3.01 -24.25
C PHE A 153 2.35 3.15 -23.00
N GLU A 154 1.88 2.04 -22.46
CA GLU A 154 1.09 1.96 -21.24
C GLU A 154 1.91 2.42 -20.03
N PHE A 155 3.16 1.96 -19.90
CA PHE A 155 4.05 2.44 -18.84
C PHE A 155 4.34 3.94 -18.95
N VAL A 156 4.62 4.45 -20.15
CA VAL A 156 4.81 5.89 -20.37
C VAL A 156 3.54 6.69 -20.04
N ALA A 157 2.37 6.19 -20.40
CA ALA A 157 1.09 6.84 -20.09
C ALA A 157 0.82 6.85 -18.59
N LEU A 158 1.03 5.72 -17.89
CA LEU A 158 0.90 5.62 -16.44
C LEU A 158 1.87 6.55 -15.73
N THR A 159 3.13 6.61 -16.16
CA THR A 159 4.15 7.52 -15.61
C THR A 159 3.70 8.97 -15.71
N LYS A 160 3.20 9.40 -16.87
CA LYS A 160 2.65 10.76 -17.07
C LYS A 160 1.47 11.05 -16.15
N LEU A 161 0.55 10.11 -15.99
CA LEU A 161 -0.62 10.25 -15.12
C LEU A 161 -0.22 10.37 -13.65
N TRP A 162 0.72 9.54 -13.20
CA TRP A 162 1.27 9.59 -11.84
C TRP A 162 1.99 10.91 -11.56
N TYR A 163 2.88 11.35 -12.45
CA TYR A 163 3.55 12.64 -12.33
C TYR A 163 2.55 13.80 -12.22
N LYS A 164 1.55 13.85 -13.12
CA LYS A 164 0.51 14.88 -13.08
C LYS A 164 -0.25 14.86 -11.76
N ARG A 165 -0.57 13.67 -11.22
CA ARG A 165 -1.24 13.52 -9.93
C ARG A 165 -0.38 14.03 -8.78
N LYS A 166 0.92 13.70 -8.78
CA LYS A 166 1.91 14.15 -7.80
C LYS A 166 2.02 15.68 -7.80
N THR A 167 2.23 16.29 -8.98
CA THR A 167 2.35 17.74 -9.11
C THR A 167 1.07 18.49 -8.68
N VAL A 168 -0.11 17.94 -8.94
CA VAL A 168 -1.36 18.58 -8.51
C VAL A 168 -1.48 18.55 -6.99
N ARG A 169 -1.11 17.44 -6.34
CA ARG A 169 -1.11 17.33 -4.88
C ARG A 169 -0.09 18.26 -4.22
N GLU A 170 1.09 18.43 -4.81
CA GLU A 170 2.14 19.31 -4.29
C GLU A 170 1.81 20.80 -4.45
N VAL A 171 1.07 21.18 -5.50
CA VAL A 171 0.65 22.57 -5.75
C VAL A 171 -0.57 22.97 -4.90
N SER A 172 -1.34 21.99 -4.40
CA SER A 172 -2.43 22.23 -3.44
C SER A 172 -1.87 22.41 -2.02
N GLU A 173 -1.18 23.52 -1.76
CA GLU A 173 -1.04 24.01 -0.38
C GLU A 173 -2.43 24.27 0.22
N PRO A 174 -2.65 24.05 1.53
CA PRO A 174 -3.93 24.40 2.14
C PRO A 174 -4.15 25.90 1.97
N GLU A 175 -5.22 26.28 1.26
CA GLU A 175 -5.70 27.65 1.34
C GLU A 175 -5.84 28.02 2.82
N PRO A 176 -5.44 29.24 3.22
CA PRO A 176 -5.59 29.68 4.60
C PRO A 176 -7.04 29.45 5.00
N VAL A 177 -7.24 28.84 6.18
CA VAL A 177 -8.56 28.56 6.77
C VAL A 177 -9.43 29.80 6.54
N PRO A 178 -10.46 29.73 5.68
CA PRO A 178 -11.26 30.91 5.40
C PRO A 178 -11.85 31.38 6.72
N GLU A 179 -11.70 32.66 7.03
CA GLU A 179 -12.37 33.27 8.17
C GLU A 179 -13.83 32.84 8.17
N PRO A 180 -14.43 32.46 9.31
CA PRO A 180 -15.81 32.00 9.37
C PRO A 180 -16.72 32.96 8.62
N GLN A 181 -17.17 32.57 7.43
CA GLN A 181 -18.04 33.40 6.61
C GLN A 181 -19.36 33.55 7.37
N THR A 182 -19.64 34.78 7.81
CA THR A 182 -20.92 35.14 8.43
C THR A 182 -22.03 35.38 7.40
N HIS A 183 -21.71 35.21 6.11
CA HIS A 183 -22.62 35.31 4.98
C HIS A 183 -22.54 34.04 4.13
N PHE A 184 -23.68 33.38 3.94
CA PHE A 184 -23.78 32.21 3.07
C PHE A 184 -24.09 32.69 1.66
N ASP A 185 -23.08 32.75 0.80
CA ASP A 185 -23.32 32.80 -0.64
C ASP A 185 -23.68 31.38 -1.10
N PHE A 186 -24.91 31.20 -1.56
CA PHE A 186 -25.37 29.91 -2.08
C PHE A 186 -24.62 29.59 -3.37
N VAL A 187 -23.74 28.59 -3.31
CA VAL A 187 -23.06 28.03 -4.48
C VAL A 187 -24.11 27.49 -5.45
N THR A 188 -24.00 27.86 -6.72
CA THR A 188 -24.93 27.40 -7.76
C THR A 188 -24.67 25.93 -8.11
N TYR A 189 -25.71 25.24 -8.61
CA TYR A 189 -25.57 23.84 -9.04
C TYR A 189 -24.55 23.66 -10.17
N ASP A 190 -24.36 24.69 -10.99
CA ASP A 190 -23.37 24.71 -12.07
C ASP A 190 -21.93 24.81 -11.52
N GLU A 191 -21.70 25.59 -10.46
CA GLU A 191 -20.40 25.66 -9.79
C GLU A 191 -20.05 24.33 -9.09
N ILE A 192 -21.00 23.71 -8.39
CA ILE A 192 -20.83 22.40 -7.75
C ILE A 192 -20.54 21.31 -8.78
N SER A 193 -21.21 21.34 -9.93
CA SER A 193 -21.04 20.32 -10.96
C SER A 193 -19.73 20.49 -11.75
N ILE A 194 -19.26 21.71 -12.00
CA ILE A 194 -17.98 21.94 -12.68
C ILE A 194 -16.79 21.55 -11.81
N GLU A 195 -16.78 21.93 -10.53
CA GLU A 195 -15.70 21.55 -9.60
C GLU A 195 -15.75 20.07 -9.25
N GLY A 196 -16.93 19.53 -8.93
CA GLY A 196 -17.09 18.12 -8.57
C GLY A 196 -16.74 17.15 -9.70
N LEU A 197 -16.98 17.50 -10.97
CA LEU A 197 -16.67 16.60 -12.08
C LEU A 197 -15.18 16.59 -12.47
N ALA A 198 -14.44 17.69 -12.23
CA ALA A 198 -13.03 17.80 -12.60
C ALA A 198 -12.09 16.97 -11.71
N THR A 199 -12.43 16.83 -10.43
CA THR A 199 -11.64 16.07 -9.43
C THR A 199 -11.95 14.59 -9.46
N TYR A 200 -13.22 14.19 -9.63
CA TYR A 200 -13.62 12.78 -9.58
C TYR A 200 -13.31 12.00 -10.86
N LYS A 201 -13.29 12.64 -12.04
CA LYS A 201 -13.08 11.94 -13.32
C LYS A 201 -11.62 11.48 -13.53
N ARG A 202 -10.64 12.13 -12.91
CA ARG A 202 -9.20 11.90 -13.17
C ARG A 202 -8.65 10.58 -12.60
N ASP A 203 -9.16 10.12 -11.46
CA ASP A 203 -8.60 8.94 -10.79
C ASP A 203 -9.07 7.63 -11.44
N TYR A 204 -10.23 7.61 -12.09
CA TYR A 204 -10.76 6.41 -12.75
C TYR A 204 -9.95 6.00 -13.97
N ASP A 205 -9.52 6.94 -14.81
CA ASP A 205 -8.77 6.63 -16.03
C ASP A 205 -7.44 5.94 -15.71
N MET A 206 -6.74 6.47 -14.70
CA MET A 206 -5.51 5.86 -14.19
C MET A 206 -5.79 4.48 -13.59
N MET A 207 -6.85 4.33 -12.80
CA MET A 207 -7.23 3.04 -12.21
C MET A 207 -7.55 1.98 -13.28
N TYR A 208 -8.31 2.33 -14.32
CA TYR A 208 -8.64 1.40 -15.41
C TYR A 208 -7.39 0.98 -16.19
N LEU A 209 -6.51 1.93 -16.51
CA LEU A 209 -5.26 1.63 -17.20
C LEU A 209 -4.36 0.73 -16.34
N GLN A 210 -4.18 1.06 -15.06
CA GLN A 210 -3.42 0.23 -14.12
C GLN A 210 -3.97 -1.19 -14.05
N ASN A 211 -5.28 -1.34 -13.90
CA ASN A 211 -5.92 -2.65 -13.82
C ASN A 211 -5.75 -3.46 -15.12
N SER A 212 -5.88 -2.80 -16.28
CA SER A 212 -5.69 -3.46 -17.58
C SER A 212 -4.24 -3.94 -17.76
N VAL A 213 -3.27 -3.07 -17.49
CA VAL A 213 -1.84 -3.37 -17.60
C VAL A 213 -1.46 -4.48 -16.63
N THR A 214 -1.89 -4.39 -15.37
CA THR A 214 -1.61 -5.41 -14.34
C THR A 214 -2.13 -6.78 -14.77
N LYS A 215 -3.37 -6.87 -15.29
CA LYS A 215 -3.93 -8.13 -15.80
C LYS A 215 -3.17 -8.66 -17.01
N GLY A 216 -2.76 -7.76 -17.92
CA GLY A 216 -1.95 -8.12 -19.08
C GLY A 216 -0.60 -8.70 -18.69
N LEU A 217 0.09 -8.05 -17.75
CA LEU A 217 1.37 -8.50 -17.20
C LEU A 217 1.24 -9.83 -16.45
N ALA A 218 0.24 -9.96 -15.57
CA ALA A 218 -0.01 -11.21 -14.84
C ALA A 218 -0.17 -12.40 -15.80
N LYS A 219 -0.95 -12.20 -16.87
CA LYS A 219 -1.15 -13.22 -17.90
C LYS A 219 0.11 -13.50 -18.72
N GLN A 220 0.85 -12.47 -19.12
CA GLN A 220 2.02 -12.64 -20.00
C GLN A 220 3.19 -13.31 -19.29
N TYR A 221 3.42 -12.97 -18.02
CA TYR A 221 4.55 -13.47 -17.25
C TYR A 221 4.18 -14.66 -16.34
N GLU A 222 2.93 -15.12 -16.41
CA GLU A 222 2.38 -16.21 -15.59
C GLU A 222 2.61 -15.98 -14.08
N VAL A 223 2.48 -14.73 -13.66
CA VAL A 223 2.62 -14.32 -12.26
C VAL A 223 1.26 -13.94 -11.68
N ASP A 224 1.15 -13.99 -10.35
CA ASP A 224 -0.02 -13.51 -9.65
C ASP A 224 -0.27 -12.00 -9.88
N ILE A 225 -1.53 -11.57 -9.78
CA ILE A 225 -1.96 -10.19 -10.03
C ILE A 225 -1.25 -9.18 -9.12
N ASP A 226 -0.97 -9.58 -7.87
CA ASP A 226 -0.34 -8.74 -6.87
C ASP A 226 1.17 -8.59 -7.17
N LEU A 227 1.83 -9.66 -7.63
CA LEU A 227 3.21 -9.58 -8.11
C LEU A 227 3.31 -8.75 -9.40
N ALA A 228 2.40 -8.94 -10.35
CA ALA A 228 2.32 -8.13 -11.57
C ALA A 228 2.17 -6.63 -11.24
N ARG A 229 1.34 -6.30 -10.24
CA ARG A 229 1.14 -4.93 -9.78
C ARG A 229 2.42 -4.34 -9.21
N ARG A 230 3.15 -5.09 -8.39
CA ARG A 230 4.45 -4.66 -7.81
C ARG A 230 5.48 -4.39 -8.90
N LEU A 231 5.62 -5.32 -9.84
CA LEU A 231 6.53 -5.17 -10.97
C LEU A 231 6.15 -3.96 -11.83
N MET A 232 4.86 -3.76 -12.11
CA MET A 232 4.36 -2.57 -12.82
C MET A 232 4.76 -1.28 -12.09
N LEU A 233 4.59 -1.21 -10.76
CA LEU A 233 4.99 -0.03 -9.98
C LEU A 233 6.50 0.19 -10.00
N THR A 234 7.33 -0.86 -9.93
CA THR A 234 8.78 -0.77 -10.08
C THR A 234 9.18 -0.18 -11.45
N VAL A 235 8.53 -0.65 -12.53
CA VAL A 235 8.78 -0.14 -13.89
C VAL A 235 8.36 1.33 -14.03
N ILE A 236 7.21 1.71 -13.47
CA ILE A 236 6.75 3.10 -13.46
C ILE A 236 7.70 3.99 -12.67
N ASP A 237 8.15 3.56 -11.48
CA ASP A 237 9.09 4.33 -10.65
C ASP A 237 10.40 4.60 -11.40
N ARG A 238 10.94 3.59 -12.10
CA ARG A 238 12.10 3.77 -12.97
C ARG A 238 11.86 4.81 -14.07
N HIS A 239 10.72 4.75 -14.75
CA HIS A 239 10.36 5.78 -15.75
C HIS A 239 10.19 7.17 -15.14
N MET A 240 9.67 7.28 -13.91
CA MET A 240 9.57 8.55 -13.18
C MET A 240 10.96 9.13 -12.91
N GLN A 241 11.90 8.31 -12.45
CA GLN A 241 13.27 8.74 -12.16
C GLN A 241 14.00 9.20 -13.44
N GLU A 242 13.86 8.46 -14.53
CA GLU A 242 14.52 8.77 -15.80
C GLU A 242 13.91 9.99 -16.52
N THR A 243 12.59 10.17 -16.44
CA THR A 243 11.86 11.21 -17.20
C THR A 243 11.69 12.51 -16.42
N TYR A 244 11.43 12.41 -15.11
CA TYR A 244 11.03 13.52 -14.25
C TYR A 244 11.98 13.74 -13.07
N HIS A 245 13.02 12.92 -12.91
CA HIS A 245 13.96 12.99 -11.79
C HIS A 245 13.28 12.96 -10.42
N THR A 246 12.19 12.18 -10.32
CA THR A 246 11.40 12.01 -9.09
C THR A 246 11.00 10.55 -8.92
N THR A 247 10.62 10.18 -7.70
CA THR A 247 10.13 8.85 -7.33
C THR A 247 8.60 8.81 -7.26
N LEU A 248 8.03 7.62 -7.39
CA LEU A 248 6.60 7.37 -7.24
C LEU A 248 6.14 7.52 -5.78
N LEU A 249 7.02 7.18 -4.83
CA LEU A 249 6.89 7.46 -3.40
C LEU A 249 7.44 8.86 -3.10
#